data_AF-A0A942B7A2-F1
#
_entry.id   AF-A0A942B7A2-F1
#
_cell.length_a   1.000
_cell.length_b   1.000
_cell.length_c   1.000
_cell.angle_alpha   90.00
_cell.angle_beta   90.00
_cell.angle_gamma   90.00
#
_symmetry.space_group_name_H-M   'P 1'
#
loop_
_entity.id
_entity.type
_entity.pdbx_description
1 polymer ?
#
loop_
_entity_poly.entity_id
_entity_poly.type
_entity_poly.pdbx_seq_one_letter_code
_entity_poly.pdbx_strand_id
1 'polypeptide(L)'
;MSSQLLTLEQASQLLTQPGAYLVAADANVLCQLPKGNWIGGSIPYFIAEEGGVVSQNRVFVTKLPEATKIVSTQLVSEADMPNVYRNMPENGFGVIILPATSPSHLSFALNAPSYEDFAMKPLVGWISGVHLSELGKTTPTVFDGRNGRSSESDAVLMYLDLDADYVCDMGIVNIFTQGGGDTLEFPETSFSVKDVLVNGVKQNFAEYLKANKVDIKNPLVANYAGAMINVSFQGIDEANQIVNLYAPVFQGAEYKLADPIQDYVGQFTSQMPKDSDSIAFSCNCILNFLYSELEGKKTGNVTGPITFGEVAFQLLNQTMVYLTLEKI
;
A
#
# COMPACT_ATOMS: atom_id res chain seq x y z
N MET A 1 -0.92 -0.23 -19.41
CA MET A 1 -0.63 0.81 -18.38
C MET A 1 0.11 2.02 -18.97
N SER A 2 -0.32 3.26 -18.66
CA SER A 2 0.36 4.51 -19.08
C SER A 2 1.14 5.15 -17.91
N SER A 3 2.18 4.46 -17.45
CA SER A 3 3.03 4.88 -16.32
C SER A 3 4.47 5.08 -16.74
N GLN A 4 5.11 6.15 -16.25
CA GLN A 4 6.47 6.53 -16.65
C GLN A 4 7.24 7.18 -15.50
N LEU A 5 8.55 6.93 -15.44
CA LEU A 5 9.48 7.62 -14.56
C LEU A 5 10.13 8.79 -15.31
N LEU A 6 9.82 10.02 -14.91
CA LEU A 6 10.10 11.25 -15.64
C LEU A 6 11.04 12.17 -14.86
N THR A 7 11.67 13.12 -15.57
CA THR A 7 12.28 14.28 -14.89
C THR A 7 11.18 15.21 -14.35
N LEU A 8 11.54 16.07 -13.39
CA LEU A 8 10.63 17.11 -12.88
C LEU A 8 10.04 17.97 -14.01
N GLU A 9 10.84 18.35 -15.00
CA GLU A 9 10.41 19.16 -16.15
C GLU A 9 9.38 18.42 -17.00
N GLN A 10 9.67 17.17 -17.37
CA GLN A 10 8.76 16.33 -18.17
C GLN A 10 7.44 16.08 -17.44
N ALA A 11 7.50 15.75 -16.14
CA ALA A 11 6.32 15.57 -15.32
C ALA A 11 5.50 16.86 -15.20
N SER A 12 6.17 18.01 -15.02
CA SER A 12 5.50 19.32 -14.94
C SER A 12 4.75 19.64 -16.24
N GLN A 13 5.35 19.34 -17.40
CA GLN A 13 4.67 19.51 -18.69
C GLN A 13 3.47 18.57 -18.82
N LEU A 14 3.63 17.29 -18.48
CA LEU A 14 2.58 16.28 -18.58
C LEU A 14 1.37 16.60 -17.66
N LEU A 15 1.62 17.00 -16.41
CA LEU A 15 0.56 17.24 -15.42
C LEU A 15 -0.28 18.50 -15.70
N THR A 16 0.12 19.33 -16.67
CA THR A 16 -0.72 20.43 -17.18
C THR A 16 -1.70 20.00 -18.26
N GLN A 17 -1.54 18.79 -18.81
CA GLN A 17 -2.42 18.25 -19.84
C GLN A 17 -3.71 17.69 -19.24
N PRO A 18 -4.83 17.69 -19.99
CA PRO A 18 -6.07 17.05 -19.55
C PRO A 18 -5.86 15.57 -19.20
N GLY A 19 -6.51 15.12 -18.14
CA GLY A 19 -6.43 13.74 -17.66
C GLY A 19 -6.58 13.66 -16.14
N ALA A 20 -6.44 12.46 -15.60
CA ALA A 20 -6.31 12.18 -14.18
C ALA A 20 -4.99 11.44 -13.93
N TYR A 21 -4.22 11.89 -12.94
CA TYR A 21 -2.88 11.36 -12.71
C TYR A 21 -2.65 10.99 -11.25
N LEU A 22 -1.91 9.91 -11.04
CA LEU A 22 -1.38 9.50 -9.75
C LEU A 22 0.13 9.69 -9.77
N VAL A 23 0.68 10.33 -8.74
CA VAL A 23 2.07 10.79 -8.73
C VAL A 23 2.83 10.29 -7.51
N ALA A 24 4.03 9.79 -7.72
CA ALA A 24 4.93 9.31 -6.69
C ALA A 24 6.35 9.87 -6.93
N ALA A 25 6.92 10.55 -5.94
CA ALA A 25 8.28 11.09 -5.99
C ALA A 25 8.77 11.42 -4.58
N ASP A 26 10.01 11.85 -4.41
CA ASP A 26 10.44 12.47 -3.15
C ASP A 26 9.60 13.74 -2.86
N ALA A 27 9.32 14.02 -1.57
CA ALA A 27 8.49 15.17 -1.18
C ALA A 27 9.05 16.51 -1.68
N ASN A 28 10.38 16.64 -1.74
CA ASN A 28 11.05 17.84 -2.25
C ASN A 28 10.84 18.04 -3.76
N VAL A 29 10.51 16.98 -4.50
CA VAL A 29 10.19 17.05 -5.93
C VAL A 29 8.70 17.31 -6.11
N LEU A 30 7.84 16.63 -5.35
CA LEU A 30 6.38 16.79 -5.42
C LEU A 30 5.94 18.23 -5.17
N CYS A 31 6.58 18.93 -4.22
CA CYS A 31 6.24 20.31 -3.87
C CYS A 31 6.56 21.34 -4.99
N GLN A 32 7.32 20.94 -6.01
CA GLN A 32 7.69 21.78 -7.15
C GLN A 32 6.77 21.59 -8.36
N LEU A 33 5.90 20.55 -8.36
CA LEU A 33 5.02 20.26 -9.48
C LEU A 33 3.91 21.33 -9.61
N PRO A 34 3.49 21.67 -10.84
CA PRO A 34 2.40 22.61 -11.05
C PRO A 34 1.08 22.03 -10.57
N LYS A 35 0.11 22.92 -10.32
CA LYS A 35 -1.27 22.50 -10.09
C LYS A 35 -1.82 21.77 -11.31
N GLY A 36 -2.62 20.74 -11.07
CA GLY A 36 -3.21 19.92 -12.12
C GLY A 36 -4.15 18.86 -11.55
N ASN A 37 -4.68 18.01 -12.42
CA ASN A 37 -5.62 16.95 -12.03
C ASN A 37 -4.91 15.72 -11.48
N TRP A 38 -4.22 15.87 -10.35
CA TRP A 38 -3.42 14.81 -9.78
C TRP A 38 -3.45 14.76 -8.26
N ILE A 39 -3.27 13.57 -7.70
CA ILE A 39 -2.92 13.37 -6.29
C ILE A 39 -1.60 12.62 -6.22
N GLY A 40 -0.85 12.79 -5.14
CA GLY A 40 0.42 12.11 -4.99
C GLY A 40 0.88 11.92 -3.56
N GLY A 41 1.86 11.05 -3.39
CA GLY A 41 2.46 10.75 -2.09
C GLY A 41 3.95 10.51 -2.22
N SER A 42 4.67 10.94 -1.19
CA SER A 42 6.12 10.85 -1.17
C SER A 42 6.58 9.39 -1.21
N ILE A 43 7.52 9.05 -2.09
CA ILE A 43 8.25 7.78 -2.10
C ILE A 43 9.39 7.85 -3.15
N PRO A 44 10.63 7.47 -2.82
CA PRO A 44 11.74 7.50 -3.77
C PRO A 44 12.11 6.12 -4.35
N TYR A 45 11.19 5.15 -4.32
CA TYR A 45 11.39 3.77 -4.79
C TYR A 45 10.36 3.41 -5.85
N PHE A 46 10.80 2.81 -6.96
CA PHE A 46 9.95 2.51 -8.11
C PHE A 46 10.35 1.20 -8.79
N ILE A 47 9.39 0.54 -9.43
CA ILE A 47 9.66 -0.31 -10.59
C ILE A 47 9.31 0.52 -11.83
N ALA A 48 10.32 0.82 -12.64
CA ALA A 48 10.18 1.50 -13.93
C ALA A 48 10.42 0.51 -15.08
N GLU A 49 10.39 1.00 -16.33
CA GLU A 49 10.63 0.17 -17.52
C GLU A 49 12.03 -0.47 -17.50
N GLU A 50 13.02 0.24 -16.94
CA GLU A 50 14.38 -0.26 -16.72
C GLU A 50 14.51 -1.25 -15.55
N GLY A 51 13.47 -1.45 -14.74
CA GLY A 51 13.46 -2.28 -13.52
C GLY A 51 13.38 -1.46 -12.24
N GLY A 52 13.80 -2.04 -11.12
CA GLY A 52 13.79 -1.36 -9.83
C GLY A 52 14.76 -0.18 -9.77
N VAL A 53 14.27 0.99 -9.38
CA VAL A 53 15.02 2.25 -9.33
C VAL A 53 14.76 2.95 -8.00
N VAL A 54 15.84 3.46 -7.39
CA VAL A 54 15.79 4.41 -6.27
C VAL A 54 16.14 5.80 -6.80
N SER A 55 15.26 6.79 -6.61
CA SER A 55 15.49 8.15 -7.07
C SER A 55 14.77 9.18 -6.22
N GLN A 56 15.51 10.20 -5.77
CA GLN A 56 14.97 11.36 -5.06
C GLN A 56 14.80 12.60 -5.94
N ASN A 57 14.98 12.48 -7.27
CA ASN A 57 14.93 13.61 -8.20
C ASN A 57 14.07 13.36 -9.45
N ARG A 58 13.48 12.16 -9.57
CA ARG A 58 12.54 11.81 -10.64
C ARG A 58 11.12 11.69 -10.10
N VAL A 59 10.16 11.74 -11.01
CA VAL A 59 8.73 11.70 -10.73
C VAL A 59 8.11 10.53 -11.48
N PHE A 60 7.53 9.60 -10.75
CA PHE A 60 6.74 8.53 -11.33
C PHE A 60 5.30 9.02 -11.52
N VAL A 61 4.83 9.04 -12.76
CA VAL A 61 3.49 9.49 -13.13
C VAL A 61 2.73 8.34 -13.74
N THR A 62 1.57 8.02 -13.17
CA THR A 62 0.57 7.11 -13.74
C THR A 62 -0.57 7.95 -14.30
N LYS A 63 -0.79 7.92 -15.62
CA LYS A 63 -1.99 8.51 -16.23
C LYS A 63 -3.11 7.46 -16.21
N LEU A 64 -4.22 7.79 -15.56
CA LEU A 64 -5.40 6.92 -15.55
C LEU A 64 -6.07 6.89 -16.94
N PRO A 65 -6.72 5.78 -17.32
CA PRO A 65 -7.38 5.65 -18.62
C PRO A 65 -8.43 6.73 -18.87
N GLU A 66 -8.69 7.03 -20.15
CA GLU A 66 -9.65 8.09 -20.54
C GLU A 66 -11.09 7.81 -20.10
N ALA A 67 -11.43 6.54 -19.87
CA ALA A 67 -12.71 6.10 -19.30
C ALA A 67 -12.91 6.49 -17.84
N THR A 68 -11.93 7.16 -17.20
CA THR A 68 -12.00 7.62 -15.81
C THR A 68 -12.27 9.12 -15.75
N LYS A 69 -13.19 9.52 -14.87
CA LYS A 69 -13.53 10.93 -14.64
C LYS A 69 -13.40 11.27 -13.16
N ILE A 70 -12.57 12.27 -12.85
CA ILE A 70 -12.43 12.77 -11.48
C ILE A 70 -13.75 13.39 -11.02
N VAL A 71 -14.34 12.81 -9.98
CA VAL A 71 -15.49 13.37 -9.26
C VAL A 71 -14.99 14.44 -8.29
N SER A 72 -14.00 14.10 -7.45
CA SER A 72 -13.40 15.03 -6.50
C SER A 72 -11.99 14.60 -6.10
N THR A 73 -11.23 15.57 -5.58
CA THR A 73 -10.00 15.34 -4.81
C THR A 73 -10.13 16.06 -3.47
N GLN A 74 -9.58 15.47 -2.42
CA GLN A 74 -9.65 16.07 -1.09
C GLN A 74 -8.55 15.54 -0.16
N LEU A 75 -8.10 16.39 0.75
CA LEU A 75 -7.39 15.96 1.96
C LEU A 75 -8.42 15.56 3.00
N VAL A 76 -8.24 14.39 3.62
CA VAL A 76 -9.19 13.80 4.55
C VAL A 76 -8.49 13.53 5.87
N SER A 77 -9.01 14.13 6.94
CA SER A 77 -8.48 14.02 8.28
C SER A 77 -8.79 12.67 8.91
N GLU A 78 -8.15 12.36 10.05
CA GLU A 78 -8.46 11.19 10.87
C GLU A 78 -9.96 11.11 11.21
N ALA A 79 -10.58 12.23 11.57
CA ALA A 79 -11.99 12.29 11.96
C ALA A 79 -12.96 11.97 10.81
N ASP A 80 -12.51 12.20 9.57
CA ASP A 80 -13.31 12.00 8.36
C ASP A 80 -13.05 10.65 7.69
N MET A 81 -12.03 9.89 8.14
CA MET A 81 -11.70 8.55 7.64
C MET A 81 -12.91 7.59 7.58
N PRO A 82 -13.86 7.58 8.54
CA PRO A 82 -15.02 6.70 8.46
C PRO A 82 -15.92 6.91 7.23
N ASN A 83 -15.78 8.04 6.51
CA ASN A 83 -16.56 8.34 5.32
C ASN A 83 -15.85 8.00 3.99
N VAL A 84 -14.67 7.37 4.04
CA VAL A 84 -13.85 7.17 2.83
C VAL A 84 -14.56 6.36 1.74
N TYR A 85 -15.36 5.35 2.09
CA TYR A 85 -16.12 4.52 1.13
C TYR A 85 -17.43 5.18 0.68
N ARG A 86 -18.17 5.79 1.61
CA ARG A 86 -19.50 6.35 1.38
C ARG A 86 -19.58 7.33 0.20
N ASN A 87 -18.53 8.13 0.02
CA ASN A 87 -18.52 9.20 -0.98
C ASN A 87 -18.09 8.74 -2.39
N MET A 88 -17.78 7.45 -2.58
CA MET A 88 -17.43 6.91 -3.89
C MET A 88 -18.65 6.82 -4.82
N PRO A 89 -18.48 7.05 -6.14
CA PRO A 89 -19.52 6.83 -7.13
C PRO A 89 -19.95 5.35 -7.20
N GLU A 90 -21.14 5.10 -7.74
CA GLU A 90 -21.69 3.73 -7.88
C GLU A 90 -20.92 2.89 -8.90
N ASN A 91 -20.61 3.47 -10.07
CA ASN A 91 -19.74 2.84 -11.07
C ASN A 91 -18.37 3.52 -11.05
N GLY A 92 -17.54 3.18 -10.08
CA GLY A 92 -16.20 3.74 -10.01
C GLY A 92 -15.42 3.29 -8.80
N PHE A 93 -14.37 4.03 -8.48
CA PHE A 93 -13.42 3.66 -7.44
C PHE A 93 -12.79 4.88 -6.77
N GLY A 94 -12.19 4.65 -5.61
CA GLY A 94 -11.35 5.62 -4.91
C GLY A 94 -9.87 5.27 -5.01
N VAL A 95 -9.03 6.29 -5.06
CA VAL A 95 -7.59 6.18 -4.81
C VAL A 95 -7.24 6.97 -3.55
N ILE A 96 -6.66 6.31 -2.55
CA ILE A 96 -6.22 6.91 -1.29
C ILE A 96 -4.70 6.84 -1.13
N ILE A 97 -4.09 7.90 -0.61
CA ILE A 97 -2.68 7.89 -0.23
C ILE A 97 -2.55 8.44 1.17
N LEU A 98 -1.86 7.71 2.05
CA LEU A 98 -1.72 8.10 3.46
C LEU A 98 -0.25 8.29 3.84
N PRO A 99 0.12 9.36 4.57
CA PRO A 99 1.45 9.49 5.15
C PRO A 99 1.74 8.37 6.14
N ALA A 100 2.83 7.61 5.95
CA ALA A 100 3.17 6.55 6.90
C ALA A 100 3.27 7.11 8.32
N THR A 101 2.76 6.33 9.28
CA THR A 101 2.69 6.65 10.72
C THR A 101 1.84 7.88 11.11
N SER A 102 1.14 8.51 10.17
CA SER A 102 0.20 9.60 10.49
C SER A 102 -1.05 9.10 11.24
N PRO A 103 -1.77 9.99 11.95
CA PRO A 103 -3.05 9.65 12.57
C PRO A 103 -4.06 9.05 11.58
N SER A 104 -4.16 9.60 10.37
CA SER A 104 -5.06 9.06 9.33
C SER A 104 -4.64 7.65 8.90
N HIS A 105 -3.34 7.40 8.73
CA HIS A 105 -2.83 6.06 8.42
C HIS A 105 -3.18 5.05 9.52
N LEU A 106 -2.88 5.37 10.78
CA LEU A 106 -3.08 4.46 11.90
C LEU A 106 -4.58 4.20 12.13
N SER A 107 -5.41 5.25 12.07
CA SER A 107 -6.87 5.11 12.18
C SER A 107 -7.46 4.29 11.04
N PHE A 108 -7.05 4.54 9.79
CA PHE A 108 -7.48 3.75 8.63
C PHE A 108 -7.11 2.27 8.80
N ALA A 109 -5.87 1.97 9.18
CA ALA A 109 -5.41 0.61 9.37
C ALA A 109 -6.16 -0.15 10.47
N LEU A 110 -6.56 0.54 11.55
CA LEU A 110 -7.30 -0.07 12.67
C LEU A 110 -8.79 -0.20 12.39
N ASN A 111 -9.39 0.75 11.67
CA ASN A 111 -10.84 0.90 11.66
C ASN A 111 -11.47 0.66 10.29
N ALA A 112 -10.70 0.60 9.19
CA ALA A 112 -11.25 0.43 7.84
C ALA A 112 -12.25 -0.72 7.70
N PRO A 113 -12.01 -1.93 8.26
CA PRO A 113 -12.98 -3.04 8.19
C PRO A 113 -14.34 -2.75 8.86
N SER A 114 -14.41 -1.75 9.75
CA SER A 114 -15.62 -1.35 10.46
C SER A 114 -16.33 -0.14 9.83
N TYR A 115 -15.72 0.49 8.82
CA TYR A 115 -16.33 1.63 8.14
C TYR A 115 -17.53 1.19 7.31
N GLU A 116 -18.52 2.08 7.21
CA GLU A 116 -19.67 1.87 6.34
C GLU A 116 -19.21 1.72 4.89
N ASP A 117 -19.88 0.84 4.13
CA ASP A 117 -19.54 0.51 2.75
C ASP A 117 -18.14 -0.12 2.52
N PHE A 118 -17.47 -0.57 3.59
CA PHE A 118 -16.25 -1.37 3.48
C PHE A 118 -16.46 -2.59 2.59
N ALA A 119 -15.50 -2.82 1.69
CA ALA A 119 -15.52 -3.89 0.69
C ALA A 119 -16.72 -3.88 -0.29
N MET A 120 -17.55 -2.83 -0.29
CA MET A 120 -18.62 -2.67 -1.28
C MET A 120 -18.20 -1.81 -2.48
N LYS A 121 -17.29 -0.85 -2.26
CA LYS A 121 -16.77 0.04 -3.31
C LYS A 121 -15.24 -0.07 -3.40
N PRO A 122 -14.65 -0.23 -4.61
CA PRO A 122 -13.21 -0.42 -4.75
C PRO A 122 -12.39 0.77 -4.26
N LEU A 123 -11.49 0.52 -3.31
CA LEU A 123 -10.52 1.50 -2.83
C LEU A 123 -9.12 0.94 -2.98
N VAL A 124 -8.34 1.55 -3.86
CA VAL A 124 -6.91 1.26 -4.03
C VAL A 124 -6.06 2.40 -3.51
N GLY A 125 -4.78 2.15 -3.30
CA GLY A 125 -3.90 3.20 -2.82
C GLY A 125 -2.60 2.71 -2.24
N TRP A 126 -1.90 3.60 -1.55
CA TRP A 126 -0.66 3.25 -0.90
C TRP A 126 -0.33 4.11 0.31
N ILE A 127 0.60 3.63 1.10
CA ILE A 127 1.21 4.37 2.20
C ILE A 127 2.47 5.07 1.68
N SER A 128 2.47 6.40 1.68
CA SER A 128 3.64 7.20 1.27
C SER A 128 4.77 7.06 2.30
N GLY A 129 6.00 7.05 1.83
CA GLY A 129 7.20 6.89 2.63
C GLY A 129 8.27 7.93 2.32
N VAL A 130 9.47 7.66 2.80
CA VAL A 130 10.70 8.45 2.59
C VAL A 130 11.83 7.51 2.21
N HIS A 131 13.02 8.03 1.90
CA HIS A 131 14.17 7.15 1.73
C HIS A 131 14.48 6.43 3.06
N LEU A 132 14.89 5.15 3.01
CA LEU A 132 15.09 4.34 4.21
C LEU A 132 16.13 4.93 5.18
N SER A 133 17.11 5.69 4.69
CA SER A 133 18.09 6.41 5.53
C SER A 133 17.50 7.60 6.31
N GLU A 134 16.29 8.03 5.95
CA GLU A 134 15.56 9.16 6.50
C GLU A 134 14.40 8.72 7.40
N LEU A 135 14.22 7.41 7.61
CA LEU A 135 13.24 6.87 8.55
C LEU A 135 13.43 7.49 9.94
N GLY A 136 12.33 8.01 10.49
CA GLY A 136 12.30 8.71 11.77
C GLY A 136 12.93 10.10 11.77
N LYS A 137 13.37 10.62 10.62
CA LYS A 137 13.96 11.97 10.46
C LYS A 137 13.09 12.89 9.61
N THR A 138 12.46 12.33 8.58
CA THR A 138 11.59 13.04 7.65
C THR A 138 10.19 12.45 7.70
N THR A 139 9.17 13.30 7.70
CA THR A 139 7.77 12.85 7.65
C THR A 139 7.36 12.62 6.19
N PRO A 140 6.74 11.47 5.87
CA PRO A 140 6.10 11.30 4.56
C PRO A 140 5.02 12.37 4.33
N THR A 141 4.78 12.72 3.07
CA THR A 141 3.86 13.80 2.71
C THR A 141 3.00 13.39 1.53
N VAL A 142 1.72 13.77 1.57
CA VAL A 142 0.78 13.62 0.46
C VAL A 142 0.39 14.98 -0.10
N PHE A 143 -0.08 14.98 -1.35
CA PHE A 143 -0.35 16.18 -2.13
C PHE A 143 -1.68 16.06 -2.89
N ASP A 144 -2.52 17.07 -2.77
CA ASP A 144 -3.64 17.32 -3.67
C ASP A 144 -3.18 18.35 -4.71
N GLY A 145 -2.80 17.85 -5.88
CA GLY A 145 -2.30 18.65 -7.00
C GLY A 145 -3.32 19.63 -7.56
N ARG A 146 -4.63 19.40 -7.35
CA ARG A 146 -5.67 20.26 -7.89
C ARG A 146 -5.68 21.63 -7.24
N ASN A 147 -5.51 21.66 -5.92
CA ASN A 147 -5.45 22.89 -5.15
C ASN A 147 -4.02 23.30 -4.76
N GLY A 148 -3.05 22.39 -4.90
CA GLY A 148 -1.65 22.58 -4.53
C GLY A 148 -1.41 22.52 -3.01
N ARG A 149 -2.24 21.77 -2.29
CA ARG A 149 -2.10 21.56 -0.84
C ARG A 149 -1.36 20.26 -0.57
N SER A 150 -0.62 20.23 0.53
CA SER A 150 0.03 19.04 1.05
C SER A 150 -0.41 18.76 2.49
N SER A 151 -0.21 17.53 2.94
CA SER A 151 -0.39 17.14 4.34
C SER A 151 0.59 16.05 4.74
N GLU A 152 1.07 16.13 5.97
CA GLU A 152 1.88 15.10 6.64
C GLU A 152 1.03 14.25 7.60
N SER A 153 -0.25 14.60 7.78
CA SER A 153 -1.16 13.96 8.73
C SER A 153 -2.44 13.41 8.07
N ASP A 154 -2.97 14.14 7.10
CA ASP A 154 -4.21 13.78 6.41
C ASP A 154 -3.90 12.82 5.26
N ALA A 155 -4.86 11.97 4.91
CA ALA A 155 -4.83 11.24 3.65
C ALA A 155 -5.18 12.19 2.49
N VAL A 156 -4.75 11.86 1.28
CA VAL A 156 -5.32 12.45 0.05
C VAL A 156 -6.17 11.40 -0.65
N LEU A 157 -7.35 11.80 -1.10
CA LEU A 157 -8.33 10.95 -1.78
C LEU A 157 -8.65 11.54 -3.16
N MET A 158 -8.81 10.67 -4.14
CA MET A 158 -9.39 10.96 -5.45
C MET A 158 -10.52 9.98 -5.72
N TYR A 159 -11.74 10.47 -5.94
CA TYR A 159 -12.86 9.65 -6.38
C TYR A 159 -13.03 9.75 -7.89
N LEU A 160 -13.19 8.60 -8.54
CA LEU A 160 -13.22 8.45 -9.98
C LEU A 160 -14.49 7.71 -10.38
N ASP A 161 -15.26 8.33 -11.27
CA ASP A 161 -16.39 7.70 -11.96
C ASP A 161 -15.86 7.03 -13.22
N LEU A 162 -16.49 5.94 -13.63
CA LEU A 162 -16.17 5.19 -14.84
C LEU A 162 -17.26 5.39 -15.89
N ASP A 163 -16.83 5.45 -17.15
CA ASP A 163 -17.75 5.34 -18.28
C ASP A 163 -18.61 4.06 -18.16
N ALA A 164 -19.86 4.13 -18.61
CA ALA A 164 -20.87 3.10 -18.33
C ALA A 164 -20.56 1.73 -18.95
N ASP A 165 -19.69 1.67 -19.95
CA ASP A 165 -19.20 0.45 -20.60
C ASP A 165 -17.90 -0.08 -19.96
N TYR A 166 -17.46 0.47 -18.83
CA TYR A 166 -16.29 0.00 -18.08
C TYR A 166 -16.64 -0.43 -16.67
N VAL A 167 -15.93 -1.46 -16.22
CA VAL A 167 -15.87 -1.90 -14.81
C VAL A 167 -14.42 -1.93 -14.35
N CYS A 168 -14.23 -1.87 -13.04
CA CYS A 168 -12.92 -2.06 -12.42
C CYS A 168 -12.89 -3.33 -11.56
N ASP A 169 -11.74 -4.00 -11.56
CA ASP A 169 -11.43 -5.08 -10.64
C ASP A 169 -10.08 -4.83 -9.95
N MET A 170 -9.95 -5.33 -8.72
CA MET A 170 -8.74 -5.18 -7.91
C MET A 170 -8.08 -6.52 -7.71
N GLY A 171 -6.78 -6.57 -8.01
CA GLY A 171 -5.97 -7.74 -7.75
C GLY A 171 -4.96 -7.50 -6.64
N ILE A 172 -4.73 -8.54 -5.84
CA ILE A 172 -3.69 -8.61 -4.83
C ILE A 172 -2.78 -9.79 -5.18
N VAL A 173 -1.51 -9.52 -5.42
CA VAL A 173 -0.47 -10.56 -5.49
C VAL A 173 0.07 -10.76 -4.08
N ASN A 174 -0.32 -11.86 -3.45
CA ASN A 174 0.18 -12.29 -2.15
C ASN A 174 0.77 -13.71 -2.26
N ILE A 175 2.07 -13.82 -2.08
CA ILE A 175 2.79 -15.10 -2.14
C ILE A 175 2.80 -15.87 -0.82
N PHE A 176 2.25 -15.30 0.25
CA PHE A 176 2.25 -15.90 1.57
C PHE A 176 0.93 -16.62 1.86
N THR A 177 1.05 -17.79 2.46
CA THR A 177 -0.07 -18.58 3.02
C THR A 177 0.20 -18.86 4.49
N GLN A 178 -0.85 -19.18 5.24
CA GLN A 178 -0.71 -19.67 6.62
C GLN A 178 0.11 -20.96 6.63
N GLY A 179 1.19 -20.99 7.41
CA GLY A 179 2.01 -22.19 7.58
C GLY A 179 1.37 -23.23 8.49
N GLY A 180 1.98 -24.42 8.56
CA GLY A 180 1.48 -25.55 9.36
C GLY A 180 1.72 -25.46 10.88
N GLY A 181 2.27 -24.35 11.37
CA GLY A 181 2.68 -24.17 12.77
C GLY A 181 1.55 -23.82 13.75
N ASP A 182 1.94 -23.28 14.90
CA ASP A 182 1.03 -22.86 15.97
C ASP A 182 -0.02 -21.85 15.50
N THR A 183 -1.18 -21.86 16.14
CA THR A 183 -2.18 -20.79 16.03
C THR A 183 -1.85 -19.70 17.04
N LEU A 184 -1.79 -18.45 16.58
CA LEU A 184 -1.46 -17.27 17.35
C LEU A 184 -2.67 -16.35 17.41
N GLU A 185 -3.11 -16.01 18.62
CA GLU A 185 -4.18 -15.04 18.83
C GLU A 185 -3.68 -13.91 19.73
N PHE A 186 -4.14 -12.70 19.47
CA PHE A 186 -3.69 -11.51 20.21
C PHE A 186 -4.80 -11.01 21.14
N PRO A 187 -4.51 -10.78 22.43
CA PRO A 187 -5.52 -10.34 23.39
C PRO A 187 -6.11 -8.96 23.08
N GLU A 188 -5.38 -8.12 22.35
CA GLU A 188 -5.73 -6.73 22.06
C GLU A 188 -5.38 -6.40 20.60
N THR A 189 -6.19 -5.54 19.98
CA THR A 189 -5.89 -4.97 18.66
C THR A 189 -4.76 -3.94 18.78
N SER A 190 -3.63 -4.14 18.10
CA SER A 190 -2.45 -3.27 18.26
C SER A 190 -1.41 -3.43 17.16
N PHE A 191 -0.59 -2.40 16.95
CA PHE A 191 0.67 -2.45 16.18
C PHE A 191 1.86 -2.94 17.00
N SER A 192 1.76 -2.87 18.33
CA SER A 192 2.82 -3.22 19.27
C SER A 192 2.30 -4.30 20.22
N VAL A 193 2.90 -5.48 20.15
CA VAL A 193 2.41 -6.68 20.81
C VAL A 193 3.43 -7.14 21.85
N LYS A 194 2.96 -7.32 23.08
CA LYS A 194 3.74 -7.94 24.15
C LYS A 194 3.33 -9.38 24.40
N ASP A 195 2.03 -9.62 24.49
CA ASP A 195 1.45 -10.91 24.82
C ASP A 195 0.78 -11.55 23.61
N VAL A 196 0.88 -12.88 23.50
CA VAL A 196 0.22 -13.69 22.48
C VAL A 196 -0.34 -14.95 23.15
N LEU A 197 -1.47 -15.46 22.67
CA LEU A 197 -1.96 -16.80 22.98
C LEU A 197 -1.45 -17.76 21.91
N VAL A 198 -0.54 -18.65 22.28
CA VAL A 198 -0.01 -19.70 21.40
C VAL A 198 -0.80 -20.98 21.68
N ASN A 199 -1.64 -21.41 20.73
CA ASN A 199 -2.57 -22.52 20.92
C ASN A 199 -3.39 -22.38 22.23
N GLY A 200 -3.86 -21.16 22.52
CA GLY A 200 -4.61 -20.83 23.73
C GLY A 200 -3.77 -20.59 25.00
N VAL A 201 -2.45 -20.77 24.96
CA VAL A 201 -1.56 -20.54 26.12
C VAL A 201 -0.89 -19.18 26.03
N LYS A 202 -1.09 -18.32 27.03
CA LYS A 202 -0.48 -16.99 27.09
C LYS A 202 1.04 -17.07 27.21
N GLN A 203 1.75 -16.37 26.34
CA GLN A 203 3.20 -16.23 26.31
C GLN A 203 3.60 -14.79 25.95
N ASN A 204 4.86 -14.42 26.23
CA ASN A 204 5.43 -13.20 25.64
C ASN A 204 5.77 -13.46 24.17
N PHE A 205 5.35 -12.56 23.28
CA PHE A 205 5.48 -12.79 21.84
C PHE A 205 6.95 -12.70 21.36
N ALA A 206 7.73 -11.77 21.90
CA ALA A 206 9.15 -11.63 21.55
C ALA A 206 9.95 -12.87 21.97
N GLU A 207 9.69 -13.40 23.17
CA GLU A 207 10.29 -14.65 23.67
C GLU A 207 9.88 -15.85 22.80
N TYR A 208 8.60 -15.95 22.42
CA TYR A 208 8.11 -16.98 21.52
C TYR A 208 8.84 -16.97 20.18
N LEU A 209 8.94 -15.80 19.51
CA LEU A 209 9.64 -15.67 18.23
C LEU A 209 11.11 -16.07 18.35
N LYS A 210 11.77 -15.66 19.43
CA LYS A 210 13.19 -15.98 19.69
C LYS A 210 13.41 -17.47 19.96
N ALA A 211 12.58 -18.08 20.80
CA ALA A 211 12.67 -19.50 21.15
C ALA A 211 12.47 -20.39 19.91
N ASN A 212 11.56 -20.00 19.01
CA ASN A 212 11.26 -20.70 17.77
C ASN A 212 12.16 -20.30 16.60
N LYS A 213 13.12 -19.37 16.81
CA LYS A 213 14.06 -18.87 15.79
C LYS A 213 13.34 -18.38 14.52
N VAL A 214 12.24 -17.67 14.71
CA VAL A 214 11.41 -17.17 13.61
C VAL A 214 12.18 -16.12 12.81
N ASP A 215 12.23 -16.31 11.48
CA ASP A 215 12.68 -15.26 10.57
C ASP A 215 11.54 -14.27 10.34
N ILE A 216 11.65 -13.10 10.97
CA ILE A 216 10.65 -12.03 10.95
C ILE A 216 10.50 -11.34 9.57
N LYS A 217 11.25 -11.77 8.55
CA LYS A 217 10.96 -11.42 7.16
C LYS A 217 9.68 -12.09 6.64
N ASN A 218 9.29 -13.23 7.23
CA ASN A 218 8.04 -13.90 6.95
C ASN A 218 6.94 -13.30 7.83
N PRO A 219 5.81 -12.86 7.28
CA PRO A 219 4.76 -12.21 8.06
C PRO A 219 3.96 -13.21 8.90
N LEU A 220 3.15 -12.66 9.80
CA LEU A 220 1.94 -13.34 10.25
C LEU A 220 0.90 -13.32 9.13
N VAL A 221 0.10 -14.37 9.00
CA VAL A 221 -0.98 -14.46 8.01
C VAL A 221 -2.28 -14.81 8.73
N ALA A 222 -3.29 -13.97 8.54
CA ALA A 222 -4.67 -14.24 8.93
C ALA A 222 -5.51 -14.63 7.71
N ASN A 223 -6.50 -15.49 7.92
CA ASN A 223 -7.49 -15.84 6.91
C ASN A 223 -8.80 -15.10 7.21
N TYR A 224 -9.08 -14.04 6.47
CA TYR A 224 -10.35 -13.33 6.56
C TYR A 224 -11.28 -13.77 5.44
N ALA A 225 -12.23 -14.66 5.78
CA ALA A 225 -13.25 -15.16 4.86
C ALA A 225 -12.70 -15.72 3.52
N GLY A 226 -11.51 -16.33 3.56
CA GLY A 226 -10.81 -16.88 2.39
C GLY A 226 -9.66 -16.02 1.87
N ALA A 227 -9.56 -14.75 2.28
CA ALA A 227 -8.46 -13.87 1.91
C ALA A 227 -7.29 -14.00 2.90
N MET A 228 -6.10 -14.30 2.40
CA MET A 228 -4.86 -14.33 3.19
C MET A 228 -4.31 -12.92 3.33
N ILE A 229 -4.36 -12.36 4.55
CA ILE A 229 -3.88 -11.02 4.86
C ILE A 229 -2.63 -11.10 5.73
N ASN A 230 -1.58 -10.41 5.27
CA ASN A 230 -0.28 -10.39 5.93
C ASN A 230 -0.22 -9.30 6.99
N VAL A 231 0.48 -9.59 8.08
CA VAL A 231 0.92 -8.61 9.07
C VAL A 231 2.44 -8.75 9.22
N SER A 232 3.16 -7.79 8.62
CA SER A 232 4.61 -7.81 8.56
C SER A 232 5.25 -7.24 9.83
N PHE A 233 6.39 -7.80 10.22
CA PHE A 233 7.14 -7.37 11.38
C PHE A 233 7.97 -6.12 11.06
N GLN A 234 7.88 -5.10 11.92
CA GLN A 234 8.78 -3.96 11.91
C GLN A 234 10.07 -4.27 12.66
N GLY A 235 9.97 -4.95 13.80
CA GLY A 235 11.13 -5.34 14.60
C GLY A 235 10.76 -5.86 15.98
N ILE A 236 11.76 -6.36 16.70
CA ILE A 236 11.63 -6.83 18.07
C ILE A 236 12.42 -5.88 18.98
N ASP A 237 11.73 -5.21 19.89
CA ASP A 237 12.34 -4.49 21.00
C ASP A 237 12.67 -5.49 22.10
N GLU A 238 13.91 -5.98 22.11
CA GLU A 238 14.39 -6.95 23.11
C GLU A 238 14.40 -6.37 24.53
N ALA A 239 14.58 -5.05 24.69
CA ALA A 239 14.68 -4.42 26.01
C ALA A 239 13.31 -4.39 26.71
N ASN A 240 12.25 -4.12 25.95
CA ASN A 240 10.87 -4.07 26.47
C ASN A 240 10.07 -5.35 26.24
N GLN A 241 10.64 -6.30 25.50
CA GLN A 241 10.00 -7.55 25.07
C GLN A 241 8.71 -7.31 24.27
N ILE A 242 8.77 -6.34 23.36
CA ILE A 242 7.65 -5.91 22.50
C ILE A 242 8.01 -6.21 21.05
N VAL A 243 7.05 -6.70 20.29
CA VAL A 243 7.14 -6.88 18.84
C VAL A 243 6.35 -5.77 18.18
N ASN A 244 6.99 -5.00 17.30
CA ASN A 244 6.33 -3.95 16.52
C ASN A 244 6.02 -4.47 15.12
N LEU A 245 4.88 -4.07 14.58
CA LEU A 245 4.30 -4.55 13.33
C LEU A 245 4.01 -3.35 12.40
N TYR A 246 4.05 -3.58 11.09
CA TYR A 246 3.70 -2.55 10.09
C TYR A 246 2.19 -2.43 9.85
N ALA A 247 1.43 -3.47 10.21
CA ALA A 247 -0.03 -3.49 10.24
C ALA A 247 -0.50 -3.99 11.62
N PRO A 248 -1.71 -3.63 12.07
CA PRO A 248 -2.19 -4.08 13.37
C PRO A 248 -2.61 -5.56 13.32
N VAL A 249 -2.42 -6.24 14.44
CA VAL A 249 -3.18 -7.46 14.73
C VAL A 249 -4.53 -7.08 15.31
N PHE A 250 -5.53 -7.94 15.13
CA PHE A 250 -6.89 -7.74 15.61
C PHE A 250 -7.27 -8.78 16.66
N GLN A 251 -7.89 -8.32 17.74
CA GLN A 251 -8.45 -9.22 18.74
C GLN A 251 -9.51 -10.13 18.11
N GLY A 252 -9.44 -11.43 18.42
CA GLY A 252 -10.38 -12.44 17.91
C GLY A 252 -10.06 -12.96 16.52
N ALA A 253 -8.98 -12.49 15.88
CA ALA A 253 -8.45 -13.09 14.67
C ALA A 253 -7.38 -14.15 14.99
N GLU A 254 -7.39 -15.23 14.20
CA GLU A 254 -6.37 -16.27 14.25
C GLU A 254 -5.28 -16.00 13.22
N TYR A 255 -4.03 -16.00 13.68
CA TYR A 255 -2.84 -15.81 12.87
C TYR A 255 -1.99 -17.08 12.88
N LYS A 256 -1.25 -17.29 11.79
CA LYS A 256 -0.18 -18.27 11.69
C LYS A 256 1.05 -17.61 11.10
N LEU A 257 2.25 -18.06 11.48
CA LEU A 257 3.46 -17.67 10.76
C LEU A 257 3.38 -18.19 9.32
N ALA A 258 3.80 -17.39 8.36
CA ALA A 258 3.82 -17.82 6.96
C ALA A 258 4.83 -18.97 6.75
N ASP A 259 4.57 -19.82 5.77
CA ASP A 259 5.57 -20.78 5.32
C ASP A 259 6.79 -20.05 4.73
N PRO A 260 8.03 -20.50 5.01
CA PRO A 260 9.23 -19.90 4.45
C PRO A 260 9.23 -19.95 2.92
N ILE A 261 9.49 -18.81 2.28
CA ILE A 261 9.56 -18.71 0.83
C ILE A 261 11.01 -18.91 0.37
N GLN A 262 11.25 -20.01 -0.37
CA GLN A 262 12.60 -20.33 -0.89
C GLN A 262 12.98 -19.52 -2.14
N ASP A 263 12.05 -19.38 -3.09
CA ASP A 263 12.25 -18.63 -4.33
C ASP A 263 11.21 -17.49 -4.41
N TYR A 264 11.51 -16.41 -3.70
CA TYR A 264 10.61 -15.27 -3.61
C TYR A 264 10.34 -14.67 -4.99
N VAL A 265 11.39 -14.42 -5.77
CA VAL A 265 11.29 -13.77 -7.09
C VAL A 265 10.49 -14.65 -8.04
N GLY A 266 10.76 -15.94 -8.10
CA GLY A 266 10.05 -16.87 -8.96
C GLY A 266 8.57 -17.00 -8.59
N GLN A 267 8.26 -17.15 -7.30
CA GLN A 267 6.86 -17.23 -6.84
C GLN A 267 6.11 -15.93 -7.11
N PHE A 268 6.69 -14.78 -6.80
CA PHE A 268 6.08 -13.47 -7.02
C PHE A 268 5.85 -13.21 -8.51
N THR A 269 6.83 -13.50 -9.36
CA THR A 269 6.70 -13.35 -10.81
C THR A 269 5.66 -14.31 -11.39
N SER A 270 5.55 -15.53 -10.86
CA SER A 270 4.57 -16.52 -11.33
C SER A 270 3.11 -16.14 -11.03
N GLN A 271 2.89 -15.29 -10.03
CA GLN A 271 1.58 -14.78 -9.64
C GLN A 271 1.24 -13.42 -10.28
N MET A 272 2.15 -12.84 -11.05
CA MET A 272 1.88 -11.58 -11.75
C MET A 272 0.71 -11.74 -12.73
N PRO A 273 -0.13 -10.70 -12.88
CA PRO A 273 -1.16 -10.69 -13.91
C PRO A 273 -0.51 -10.87 -15.28
N LYS A 274 -1.05 -11.81 -16.07
CA LYS A 274 -0.55 -12.13 -17.41
C LYS A 274 -0.91 -11.05 -18.42
N ASP A 275 -2.06 -10.40 -18.22
CA ASP A 275 -2.49 -9.25 -19.00
C ASP A 275 -2.21 -7.97 -18.20
N SER A 276 -1.21 -7.22 -18.66
CA SER A 276 -0.82 -5.93 -18.07
C SER A 276 -1.46 -4.72 -18.78
N ASP A 277 -2.16 -4.96 -19.90
CA ASP A 277 -2.64 -3.88 -20.75
C ASP A 277 -3.86 -3.19 -20.13
N SER A 278 -4.72 -3.96 -19.46
CA SER A 278 -5.88 -3.48 -18.70
C SER A 278 -5.53 -2.83 -17.36
N ILE A 279 -4.29 -2.96 -16.87
CA ILE A 279 -3.89 -2.40 -15.58
C ILE A 279 -3.80 -0.87 -15.67
N ALA A 280 -4.63 -0.20 -14.88
CA ALA A 280 -4.71 1.25 -14.76
C ALA A 280 -3.82 1.80 -13.63
N PHE A 281 -3.57 1.01 -12.59
CA PHE A 281 -2.75 1.38 -11.44
C PHE A 281 -2.11 0.13 -10.83
N SER A 282 -0.91 0.27 -10.29
CA SER A 282 -0.35 -0.70 -9.35
C SER A 282 0.67 -0.08 -8.40
N CYS A 283 0.83 -0.67 -7.23
CA CYS A 283 1.89 -0.37 -6.27
C CYS A 283 2.36 -1.66 -5.60
N ASN A 284 3.59 -1.67 -5.10
CA ASN A 284 4.22 -2.87 -4.55
C ASN A 284 4.90 -2.54 -3.22
N CYS A 285 4.89 -3.45 -2.25
CA CYS A 285 5.47 -3.20 -0.95
C CYS A 285 6.99 -3.01 -1.00
N ILE A 286 7.52 -2.07 -0.20
CA ILE A 286 8.96 -1.88 0.05
C ILE A 286 9.62 -3.14 0.58
N LEU A 287 8.89 -3.95 1.36
CA LEU A 287 9.41 -5.21 1.86
C LEU A 287 9.67 -6.21 0.72
N ASN A 288 8.86 -6.22 -0.34
CA ASN A 288 9.08 -7.06 -1.51
C ASN A 288 10.33 -6.58 -2.27
N PHE A 289 10.50 -5.27 -2.41
CA PHE A 289 11.68 -4.67 -3.03
C PHE A 289 12.97 -5.05 -2.29
N LEU A 290 12.97 -4.95 -0.95
CA LEU A 290 14.12 -5.27 -0.12
C LEU A 290 14.40 -6.78 -0.07
N TYR A 291 13.38 -7.61 0.12
CA TYR A 291 13.57 -9.06 0.31
C TYR A 291 13.80 -9.82 -0.98
N SER A 292 13.37 -9.27 -2.12
CA SER A 292 13.65 -9.82 -3.46
C SER A 292 14.86 -9.18 -4.14
N GLU A 293 15.47 -8.17 -3.50
CA GLU A 293 16.53 -7.33 -4.08
C GLU A 293 16.12 -6.83 -5.48
N LEU A 294 14.97 -6.15 -5.59
CA LEU A 294 14.41 -5.76 -6.89
C LEU A 294 15.16 -4.63 -7.59
N GLU A 295 16.14 -4.01 -6.94
CA GLU A 295 16.97 -2.98 -7.57
C GLU A 295 17.65 -3.52 -8.85
N GLY A 296 17.40 -2.86 -9.98
CA GLY A 296 17.83 -3.30 -11.30
C GLY A 296 17.08 -4.52 -11.88
N LYS A 297 16.12 -5.12 -11.17
CA LYS A 297 15.31 -6.26 -11.65
C LYS A 297 13.94 -5.80 -12.13
N LYS A 298 13.37 -6.53 -13.09
CA LYS A 298 12.01 -6.29 -13.61
C LYS A 298 11.00 -7.23 -12.96
N THR A 299 9.77 -6.77 -12.79
CA THR A 299 8.61 -7.55 -12.32
C THR A 299 7.60 -7.75 -13.45
N GLY A 300 8.02 -8.45 -14.50
CA GLY A 300 7.23 -8.57 -15.73
C GLY A 300 7.02 -7.19 -16.39
N ASN A 301 5.78 -6.91 -16.80
CA ASN A 301 5.38 -5.64 -17.42
C ASN A 301 4.69 -4.68 -16.43
N VAL A 302 4.62 -5.04 -15.15
CA VAL A 302 3.95 -4.23 -14.13
C VAL A 302 4.95 -3.23 -13.55
N THR A 303 4.60 -1.94 -13.61
CA THR A 303 5.41 -0.83 -13.12
C THR A 303 4.62 -0.02 -12.09
N GLY A 304 5.31 0.66 -11.18
CA GLY A 304 4.63 1.39 -10.12
C GLY A 304 5.57 1.85 -9.01
N PRO A 305 5.07 2.68 -8.08
CA PRO A 305 5.79 3.00 -6.86
C PRO A 305 5.96 1.76 -5.97
N ILE A 306 7.07 1.74 -5.24
CA ILE A 306 7.38 0.77 -4.19
C ILE A 306 7.13 1.43 -2.84
N THR A 307 6.08 1.05 -2.12
CA THR A 307 5.44 1.87 -1.08
C THR A 307 5.58 1.25 0.31
N PHE A 308 5.31 2.01 1.38
CA PHE A 308 5.45 1.50 2.76
C PHE A 308 4.28 0.61 3.21
N GLY A 309 3.34 0.39 2.31
CA GLY A 309 2.11 -0.35 2.48
C GLY A 309 1.23 -0.10 1.26
N GLU A 310 0.26 -0.97 1.05
CA GLU A 310 -0.66 -0.94 -0.07
C GLU A 310 -2.07 -0.83 0.48
N VAL A 311 -2.99 -0.28 -0.31
CA VAL A 311 -4.41 -0.27 0.03
C VAL A 311 -5.15 -1.05 -1.05
N ALA A 312 -5.86 -2.09 -0.63
CA ALA A 312 -6.94 -2.72 -1.39
C ALA A 312 -8.07 -3.04 -0.40
N PHE A 313 -9.05 -2.15 -0.34
CA PHE A 313 -10.05 -2.02 0.73
C PHE A 313 -9.50 -1.77 2.14
N GLN A 314 -8.33 -2.28 2.51
CA GLN A 314 -7.69 -2.04 3.80
C GLN A 314 -6.18 -1.95 3.62
N LEU A 315 -5.46 -1.62 4.70
CA LEU A 315 -4.01 -1.69 4.71
C LEU A 315 -3.55 -3.13 4.45
N LEU A 316 -2.64 -3.28 3.50
CA LEU A 316 -1.92 -4.52 3.20
C LEU A 316 -0.42 -4.29 3.31
N ASN A 317 0.32 -5.36 3.62
CA ASN A 317 1.78 -5.36 3.62
C ASN A 317 2.30 -6.59 2.87
N GLN A 318 3.51 -6.49 2.33
CA GLN A 318 4.16 -7.57 1.59
C GLN A 318 3.32 -8.14 0.44
N THR A 319 2.66 -7.25 -0.30
CA THR A 319 1.84 -7.59 -1.46
C THR A 319 2.21 -6.72 -2.65
N MET A 320 1.56 -6.96 -3.78
CA MET A 320 1.38 -5.95 -4.82
C MET A 320 -0.11 -5.80 -5.07
N VAL A 321 -0.58 -4.57 -5.12
CA VAL A 321 -1.96 -4.24 -5.47
C VAL A 321 -1.98 -3.69 -6.88
N TYR A 322 -2.97 -4.08 -7.66
CA TYR A 322 -3.24 -3.50 -8.96
C TYR A 322 -4.74 -3.33 -9.20
N LEU A 323 -5.09 -2.39 -10.07
CA LEU A 323 -6.45 -2.13 -10.53
C LEU A 323 -6.51 -2.32 -12.04
N THR A 324 -7.44 -3.13 -12.53
CA THR A 324 -7.74 -3.26 -13.96
C THR A 324 -8.99 -2.47 -14.30
N LEU A 325 -9.06 -1.92 -15.51
CA LEU A 325 -10.29 -1.43 -16.11
C LEU A 325 -10.61 -2.26 -17.34
N GLU A 326 -11.80 -2.85 -17.36
CA GLU A 326 -12.25 -3.73 -18.43
C GLU A 326 -13.52 -3.19 -19.07
N LYS A 327 -13.60 -3.32 -20.39
CA LYS A 327 -14.77 -2.92 -21.16
C LYS A 327 -15.77 -4.07 -21.19
N ILE A 328 -17.05 -3.78 -20.91
CA ILE A 328 -18.18 -4.73 -20.95
C ILE A 328 -18.76 -4.85 -22.36
#